data_AF-G5LS11-F1
#
_entry.id   AF-G5LS11-F1
#
_cell.length_a   1.000
_cell.length_b   1.000
_cell.length_c   1.000
_cell.angle_alpha   90.00
_cell.angle_beta   90.00
_cell.angle_gamma   90.00
#
_symmetry.space_group_name_H-M   'P 1'
#
loop_
_entity.id
_entity.type
_entity.pdbx_description
1 polymer ?
#
loop_
_entity_poly.entity_id
_entity_poly.type
_entity_poly.pdbx_seq_one_letter_code
_entity_poly.pdbx_strand_id
1 'polypeptide(L)'
;MASPQAGMAALTGTLAGTRQGMISFTQQNEQEADRIGIQVLQRAGFDPQAMPSFLEKLLDQARYSTRPPEILLTHPLPESRLADARNRANQMRPVVVQSSADFYFAKARALGMYNSGRNQLTSDLLDQWSKGNVRQQHAAQYGRALQAMEASKYDEARKTLQPLLSAEPNNAWYLDLATDIDLGQKRANDAINR
;
A
#
# COMPACT_ATOMS: atom_id res chain seq x y z
N MET A 1 54.86 25.88 -4.43
CA MET A 1 54.27 25.50 -3.12
C MET A 1 52.79 25.21 -3.39
N ALA A 2 52.33 23.97 -3.24
CA ALA A 2 50.91 23.64 -3.38
C ALA A 2 50.14 24.38 -2.26
N SER A 3 49.15 25.19 -2.63
CA SER A 3 48.40 25.95 -1.64
C SER A 3 47.54 25.00 -0.79
N PRO A 4 47.49 25.16 0.55
CA PRO A 4 46.62 24.38 1.42
C PRO A 4 45.15 24.37 0.96
N GLN A 5 44.72 25.45 0.30
CA GLN A 5 43.41 25.62 -0.32
C GLN A 5 43.18 24.69 -1.52
N ALA A 6 44.20 24.42 -2.34
CA ALA A 6 44.11 23.46 -3.44
C ALA A 6 44.01 22.01 -2.96
N GLY A 7 44.72 21.66 -1.87
CA GLY A 7 44.60 20.36 -1.22
C GLY A 7 43.21 20.12 -0.61
N MET A 8 42.67 21.12 0.10
CA MET A 8 41.30 21.07 0.64
C MET A 8 40.23 21.03 -0.46
N ALA A 9 40.41 21.76 -1.57
CA ALA A 9 39.50 21.73 -2.71
C ALA A 9 39.51 20.35 -3.41
N ALA A 10 40.69 19.73 -3.57
CA ALA A 10 40.81 18.38 -4.13
C ALA A 10 40.14 17.31 -3.25
N LEU A 11 40.32 17.40 -1.92
CA LEU A 11 39.66 16.51 -0.96
C LEU A 11 38.14 16.69 -0.97
N THR A 12 37.66 17.94 -1.00
CA THR A 12 36.22 18.27 -1.07
C THR A 12 35.62 17.80 -2.40
N GLY A 13 36.32 18.01 -3.52
CA GLY A 13 35.90 17.55 -4.84
C GLY A 13 35.85 16.02 -4.94
N THR A 14 36.81 15.32 -4.32
CA THR A 14 36.82 13.85 -4.29
C THR A 14 35.65 13.30 -3.45
N LEU A 15 35.39 13.88 -2.28
CA LEU A 15 34.27 13.48 -1.42
C LEU A 15 32.90 13.82 -2.04
N ALA A 16 32.79 14.94 -2.74
CA ALA A 16 31.60 15.30 -3.50
C ALA A 16 31.39 14.34 -4.69
N GLY A 17 32.46 13.99 -5.41
CA GLY A 17 32.43 13.06 -6.54
C GLY A 17 32.00 11.65 -6.15
N THR A 18 32.49 11.12 -5.03
CA THR A 18 32.09 9.78 -4.54
C THR A 18 30.63 9.74 -4.08
N ARG A 19 30.15 10.79 -3.38
CA ARG A 19 28.73 10.93 -3.01
C ARG A 19 27.83 11.05 -4.23
N GLN A 20 28.22 11.87 -5.21
CA GLN A 20 27.47 12.04 -6.45
C GLN A 20 27.44 10.75 -7.28
N GLY A 21 28.54 9.98 -7.29
CA GLY A 21 28.62 8.68 -7.94
C GLY A 21 27.65 7.66 -7.34
N MET A 22 27.55 7.59 -6.00
CA MET A 22 26.58 6.73 -5.32
C MET A 22 25.13 7.10 -5.67
N ILE A 23 24.79 8.40 -5.68
CA ILE A 23 23.44 8.87 -6.05
C ILE A 23 23.11 8.57 -7.52
N SER A 24 24.10 8.68 -8.41
CA SER A 24 23.90 8.41 -9.84
C SER A 24 23.70 6.92 -10.12
N PHE A 25 24.45 6.07 -9.41
CA PHE A 25 24.27 4.61 -9.48
C PHE A 25 22.90 4.18 -8.96
N THR A 26 22.43 4.74 -7.84
CA THR A 26 21.08 4.45 -7.35
C THR A 26 20.00 4.90 -8.34
N GLN A 27 20.15 6.06 -9.00
CA GLN A 27 19.21 6.49 -10.03
C GLN A 27 19.14 5.55 -11.24
N GLN A 28 20.28 5.03 -11.71
CA GLN A 28 20.29 4.05 -12.81
C GLN A 28 19.59 2.75 -12.40
N ASN A 29 19.82 2.28 -11.17
CA ASN A 29 19.15 1.09 -10.63
C ASN A 29 17.63 1.31 -10.53
N GLU A 30 17.18 2.48 -10.06
CA GLU A 30 15.75 2.81 -9.99
C GLU A 30 15.10 2.84 -11.38
N GLN A 31 15.78 3.38 -12.38
CA GLN A 31 15.29 3.38 -13.75
C GLN A 31 15.17 1.95 -14.30
N GLU A 32 16.18 1.11 -14.08
CA GLU A 32 16.11 -0.29 -14.50
C GLU A 32 14.99 -1.05 -13.76
N ALA A 33 14.84 -0.82 -12.45
CA ALA A 33 13.78 -1.41 -11.64
C ALA A 33 12.38 -1.02 -12.15
N ASP A 34 12.14 0.26 -12.47
CA ASP A 34 10.86 0.72 -13.02
C ASP A 34 10.59 0.08 -14.39
N ARG A 35 11.62 0.01 -15.24
CA ARG A 35 11.54 -0.55 -16.59
C ARG A 35 11.16 -2.01 -16.61
N ILE A 36 11.75 -2.80 -15.74
CA ILE A 36 11.46 -4.22 -15.60
C ILE A 36 10.12 -4.38 -14.87
N GLY A 37 9.93 -3.63 -13.78
CA GLY A 37 8.75 -3.69 -12.93
C GLY A 37 7.46 -3.41 -13.68
N ILE A 38 7.42 -2.40 -14.55
CA ILE A 38 6.18 -2.07 -15.30
C ILE A 38 5.80 -3.17 -16.29
N GLN A 39 6.80 -3.84 -16.89
CA GLN A 39 6.54 -4.98 -17.77
C GLN A 39 6.03 -6.19 -17.00
N VAL A 40 6.56 -6.44 -15.80
CA VAL A 40 6.08 -7.51 -14.91
C VAL A 40 4.66 -7.22 -14.47
N LEU A 41 4.36 -5.98 -14.09
CA LEU A 41 3.04 -5.52 -13.68
C LEU A 41 2.01 -5.74 -14.78
N GLN A 42 2.33 -5.37 -16.03
CA GLN A 42 1.49 -5.62 -17.19
C GLN A 42 1.30 -7.13 -17.45
N ARG A 43 2.38 -7.91 -17.42
CA ARG A 43 2.33 -9.38 -17.65
C ARG A 43 1.50 -10.10 -16.59
N ALA A 44 1.44 -9.58 -15.38
CA ALA A 44 0.60 -10.07 -14.29
C ALA A 44 -0.88 -9.63 -14.39
N GLY A 45 -1.24 -8.83 -15.41
CA GLY A 45 -2.62 -8.36 -15.63
C GLY A 45 -3.01 -7.13 -14.81
N PHE A 46 -2.05 -6.44 -14.19
CA PHE A 46 -2.30 -5.16 -13.51
C PHE A 46 -2.21 -3.98 -14.48
N ASP A 47 -2.76 -2.83 -14.07
CA ASP A 47 -2.77 -1.59 -14.86
C ASP A 47 -1.36 -0.95 -14.89
N PRO A 48 -0.69 -0.86 -16.06
CA PRO A 48 0.61 -0.20 -16.17
C PRO A 48 0.61 1.25 -15.69
N GLN A 49 -0.53 1.95 -15.76
CA GLN A 49 -0.67 3.33 -15.29
C GLN A 49 -0.65 3.44 -13.76
N ALA A 50 -0.90 2.35 -13.03
CA ALA A 50 -0.86 2.35 -11.57
C ALA A 50 0.54 2.68 -11.02
N MET A 51 1.61 2.31 -11.75
CA MET A 51 2.98 2.65 -11.36
C MET A 51 3.25 4.16 -11.35
N PRO A 52 3.14 4.90 -12.48
CA PRO A 52 3.35 6.35 -12.46
C PRO A 52 2.34 7.09 -11.57
N SER A 53 1.09 6.63 -11.46
CA SER A 53 0.12 7.22 -10.53
C SER A 53 0.55 7.06 -9.06
N PHE A 54 1.14 5.93 -8.69
CA PHE A 54 1.67 5.73 -7.34
C PHE A 54 2.89 6.61 -7.07
N LEU A 55 3.82 6.70 -8.03
CA LEU A 55 5.00 7.56 -7.92
C LEU A 55 4.61 9.04 -7.82
N GLU A 56 3.65 9.50 -8.63
CA GLU A 56 3.10 10.86 -8.53
C GLU A 56 2.50 11.13 -7.15
N LYS A 57 1.72 10.19 -6.61
CA LYS A 57 1.16 10.31 -5.25
C LYS A 57 2.25 10.47 -4.18
N LEU A 58 3.38 9.77 -4.31
CA LEU A 58 4.51 9.94 -3.39
C LEU A 58 5.16 11.32 -3.54
N LEU A 59 5.31 11.80 -4.77
CA LEU A 59 5.85 13.13 -5.06
C LEU A 59 4.95 14.23 -4.52
N ASP A 60 3.64 14.14 -4.72
CA ASP A 60 2.67 15.09 -4.18
C ASP A 60 2.72 15.11 -2.66
N GLN A 61 2.74 13.94 -2.01
CA GLN A 61 2.87 13.86 -0.56
C GLN A 61 4.19 14.48 -0.07
N ALA A 62 5.29 14.31 -0.80
CA ALA A 62 6.57 14.92 -0.46
C ALA A 62 6.55 16.46 -0.62
N ARG A 63 5.80 16.99 -1.59
CA ARG A 63 5.65 18.45 -1.79
C ARG A 63 4.89 19.11 -0.64
N TYR A 64 3.87 18.45 -0.10
CA TYR A 64 2.99 19.00 0.94
C TYR A 64 3.36 18.58 2.37
N SER A 65 4.44 17.82 2.57
CA SER A 65 4.90 17.35 3.88
C SER A 65 6.31 17.82 4.18
N THR A 66 6.56 18.29 5.41
CA THR A 66 7.92 18.67 5.87
C THR A 66 8.88 17.47 5.90
N ARG A 67 8.33 16.25 6.01
CA ARG A 67 9.11 15.01 5.96
C ARG A 67 8.70 14.21 4.72
N PRO A 68 9.62 13.96 3.76
CA PRO A 68 9.30 13.12 2.62
C PRO A 68 9.02 11.68 3.09
N PRO A 69 8.22 10.90 2.34
CA PRO A 69 8.06 9.48 2.59
C PRO A 69 9.41 8.76 2.64
N GLU A 70 9.62 7.88 3.62
CA GLU A 70 10.91 7.18 3.82
C GLU A 70 11.33 6.35 2.59
N ILE A 71 10.36 5.83 1.83
CA ILE A 71 10.63 5.14 0.56
C ILE A 71 11.42 6.01 -0.43
N LEU A 72 11.25 7.33 -0.40
CA LEU A 72 12.00 8.26 -1.27
C LEU A 72 13.44 8.51 -0.80
N LEU A 73 13.77 8.14 0.44
CA LEU A 73 15.14 8.22 0.96
C LEU A 73 16.00 7.07 0.42
N THR A 74 15.43 5.88 0.25
CA THR A 74 16.13 4.71 -0.32
C THR A 74 15.94 4.61 -1.84
N HIS A 75 14.80 5.09 -2.35
CA HIS A 75 14.45 5.10 -3.77
C HIS A 75 14.19 6.55 -4.24
N PRO A 76 15.24 7.33 -4.56
CA PRO A 76 15.07 8.70 -5.02
C PRO A 76 14.14 8.79 -6.22
N LEU A 77 13.26 9.80 -6.22
CA LEU A 77 12.25 10.02 -7.26
C LEU A 77 12.41 11.41 -7.90
N PRO A 78 13.44 11.62 -8.75
CA PRO A 78 13.54 12.84 -9.53
C PRO A 78 12.41 12.92 -10.57
N GLU A 79 12.05 14.13 -11.01
CA GLU A 79 10.98 14.34 -11.99
C GLU A 79 11.23 13.59 -13.32
N SER A 80 12.50 13.42 -13.70
CA SER A 80 12.91 12.62 -14.87
C SER A 80 12.49 11.15 -14.78
N ARG A 81 12.50 10.56 -13.56
CA ARG A 81 12.07 9.18 -13.32
C ARG A 81 10.56 9.05 -13.46
N LEU A 82 9.78 9.98 -12.90
CA LEU A 82 8.32 10.01 -13.09
C LEU A 82 7.96 10.18 -14.57
N ALA A 83 8.69 11.03 -15.31
CA ALA A 83 8.49 11.21 -16.74
C ALA A 83 8.80 9.93 -17.55
N ASP A 84 9.88 9.20 -17.25
CA ASP A 84 10.18 7.91 -17.89
C ASP A 84 9.07 6.87 -17.59
N ALA A 85 8.63 6.77 -16.33
CA ALA A 85 7.56 5.85 -15.93
C ALA A 85 6.24 6.16 -16.68
N ARG A 86 5.86 7.43 -16.79
CA ARG A 86 4.68 7.86 -17.57
C ARG A 86 4.82 7.54 -19.05
N ASN A 87 5.96 7.88 -19.66
CA ASN A 87 6.21 7.61 -21.07
C ASN A 87 6.09 6.11 -21.39
N ARG A 88 6.59 5.24 -20.51
CA ARG A 88 6.51 3.79 -20.67
C ARG A 88 5.09 3.27 -20.52
N ALA A 89 4.38 3.70 -19.48
CA ALA A 89 2.99 3.30 -19.27
C ALA A 89 2.11 3.71 -20.47
N ASN A 90 2.35 4.88 -21.06
CA ASN A 90 1.61 5.38 -22.23
C ASN A 90 1.88 4.60 -23.53
N GLN A 91 3.04 3.94 -23.64
CA GLN A 91 3.37 3.07 -24.77
C GLN A 91 2.73 1.67 -24.64
N MET A 92 2.24 1.34 -23.45
CA MET A 92 1.57 0.06 -23.18
C MET A 92 0.08 0.14 -23.47
N ARG A 93 -0.51 -1.00 -23.83
CA ARG A 93 -1.96 -1.10 -24.00
C ARG A 93 -2.66 -0.78 -22.68
N PRO A 94 -3.67 0.10 -22.66
CA PRO A 94 -4.47 0.36 -21.46
C PRO A 94 -5.13 -0.92 -20.93
N VAL A 95 -5.01 -1.15 -19.63
CA VAL A 95 -5.65 -2.28 -18.94
C VAL A 95 -6.50 -1.70 -17.82
N VAL A 96 -7.83 -1.76 -17.98
CA VAL A 96 -8.76 -1.39 -16.91
C VAL A 96 -9.02 -2.63 -16.08
N VAL A 97 -8.40 -2.70 -14.91
CA VAL A 97 -8.50 -3.81 -13.97
C VAL A 97 -9.09 -3.32 -12.65
N GLN A 98 -10.00 -4.12 -12.09
CA GLN A 98 -10.53 -3.90 -10.76
C GLN A 98 -9.74 -4.75 -9.75
N SER A 99 -9.34 -4.14 -8.63
CA SER A 99 -8.70 -4.87 -7.53
C SER A 99 -9.57 -6.04 -7.04
N SER A 100 -8.92 -7.13 -6.63
CA SER A 100 -9.60 -8.26 -6.02
C SER A 100 -10.28 -7.87 -4.71
N ALA A 101 -11.26 -8.64 -4.26
CA ALA A 101 -11.87 -8.44 -2.96
C ALA A 101 -10.82 -8.62 -1.84
N ASP A 102 -9.91 -9.59 -2.00
CA ASP A 102 -8.80 -9.86 -1.08
C ASP A 102 -7.91 -8.65 -0.84
N PHE A 103 -7.64 -7.82 -1.85
CA PHE A 103 -6.88 -6.59 -1.66
C PHE A 103 -7.57 -5.65 -0.66
N TYR A 104 -8.89 -5.50 -0.77
CA TYR A 104 -9.65 -4.64 0.14
C TYR A 104 -9.77 -5.25 1.54
N PHE A 105 -9.96 -6.57 1.67
CA PHE A 105 -9.98 -7.24 2.98
C PHE A 105 -8.62 -7.18 3.68
N ALA A 106 -7.53 -7.45 2.94
CA ALA A 106 -6.17 -7.32 3.45
C ALA A 106 -5.88 -5.89 3.92
N LYS A 107 -6.28 -4.88 3.13
CA LYS A 107 -6.13 -3.47 3.51
C LYS A 107 -6.98 -3.10 4.73
N ALA A 108 -8.23 -3.58 4.80
CA ALA A 108 -9.09 -3.37 5.97
C ALA A 108 -8.45 -3.97 7.23
N ARG A 109 -7.95 -5.21 7.14
CA ARG A 109 -7.32 -5.91 8.27
C ARG A 109 -6.01 -5.26 8.70
N ALA A 110 -5.15 -4.90 7.76
CA ALA A 110 -3.89 -4.21 8.06
C ALA A 110 -4.11 -2.87 8.77
N LEU A 111 -5.12 -2.10 8.36
CA LEU A 111 -5.42 -0.79 8.96
C LEU A 111 -6.28 -0.87 10.22
N GLY A 112 -7.04 -1.95 10.42
CA GLY A 112 -7.87 -2.18 11.61
C GLY A 112 -7.08 -2.87 12.72
N MET A 113 -6.63 -4.11 12.47
CA MET A 113 -6.03 -5.01 13.46
C MET A 113 -4.59 -4.70 13.80
N TYR A 114 -3.85 -4.15 12.84
CA TYR A 114 -2.45 -3.76 13.03
C TYR A 114 -2.30 -2.24 12.97
N ASN A 115 -3.31 -1.53 13.48
CA ASN A 115 -3.33 -0.09 13.47
C ASN A 115 -2.17 0.49 14.31
N SER A 116 -1.47 1.48 13.76
CA SER A 116 -0.32 2.09 14.43
C SER A 116 -0.05 3.47 13.86
N GLY A 117 0.04 4.48 14.74
CA GLY A 117 0.26 5.86 14.34
C GLY A 117 -0.74 6.32 13.28
N ARG A 118 -0.26 6.59 12.06
CA ARG A 118 -1.05 7.04 10.91
C ARG A 118 -1.80 5.91 10.19
N ASN A 119 -1.42 4.65 10.41
CA ASN A 119 -2.07 3.50 9.81
C ASN A 119 -3.33 3.18 10.61
N GLN A 120 -4.46 3.73 10.17
CA GLN A 120 -5.75 3.58 10.84
C GLN A 120 -6.83 3.28 9.81
N LEU A 121 -7.77 2.40 10.18
CA LEU A 121 -9.00 2.17 9.44
C LEU A 121 -10.00 3.25 9.84
N THR A 122 -9.96 4.40 9.17
CA THR A 122 -10.79 5.55 9.51
C THR A 122 -12.24 5.37 9.05
N SER A 123 -13.17 6.07 9.72
CA SER A 123 -14.57 6.17 9.29
C SER A 123 -14.68 6.70 7.86
N ASP A 124 -13.87 7.70 7.51
CA ASP A 124 -13.86 8.30 6.17
C ASP A 124 -13.54 7.27 5.08
N LEU A 125 -12.59 6.37 5.34
CA LEU A 125 -12.22 5.31 4.40
C LEU A 125 -13.37 4.30 4.26
N LEU A 126 -13.98 3.90 5.37
CA LEU A 126 -15.11 2.97 5.39
C LEU A 126 -16.37 3.56 4.72
N ASP A 127 -16.57 4.87 4.83
CA ASP A 127 -17.68 5.59 4.20
C ASP A 127 -17.45 5.87 2.72
N GLN A 128 -16.19 6.04 2.31
CA GLN A 128 -15.83 6.05 0.90
C GLN A 128 -16.10 4.67 0.27
N TRP A 129 -15.68 3.60 0.94
CA TRP A 129 -15.85 2.24 0.44
C TRP A 129 -17.30 1.76 0.44
N SER A 130 -18.13 2.20 1.38
CA SER A 130 -19.57 1.87 1.40
C SER A 130 -20.35 2.48 0.22
N LYS A 131 -19.82 3.53 -0.41
CA LYS A 131 -20.38 4.15 -1.62
C LYS A 131 -19.72 3.67 -2.91
N GLY A 132 -18.75 2.76 -2.79
CA GLY A 132 -17.95 2.25 -3.88
C GLY A 132 -18.57 1.04 -4.59
N ASN A 133 -17.75 0.26 -5.28
CA ASN A 133 -18.17 -1.00 -5.89
C ASN A 133 -18.48 -2.08 -4.82
N VAL A 134 -19.13 -3.18 -5.22
CA VAL A 134 -19.56 -4.25 -4.30
C VAL A 134 -18.42 -4.81 -3.45
N ARG A 135 -17.20 -4.97 -4.02
CA ARG A 135 -16.04 -5.47 -3.28
C ARG A 135 -15.61 -4.50 -2.17
N GLN A 136 -15.65 -3.20 -2.45
CA GLN A 136 -15.39 -2.15 -1.46
C GLN A 136 -16.46 -2.13 -0.38
N GLN A 137 -17.74 -2.27 -0.76
CA GLN A 137 -18.85 -2.31 0.21
C GLN A 137 -18.70 -3.49 1.16
N HIS A 138 -18.41 -4.70 0.64
CA HIS A 138 -18.15 -5.88 1.46
C HIS A 138 -16.94 -5.68 2.37
N ALA A 139 -15.85 -5.09 1.87
CA ALA A 139 -14.67 -4.80 2.68
C ALA A 139 -14.92 -3.74 3.76
N ALA A 140 -15.79 -2.76 3.49
CA ALA A 140 -16.19 -1.79 4.49
C ALA A 140 -17.03 -2.43 5.60
N GLN A 141 -17.94 -3.33 5.25
CA GLN A 141 -18.73 -4.09 6.22
C GLN A 141 -17.85 -5.04 7.05
N TYR A 142 -16.93 -5.75 6.40
CA TYR A 142 -15.91 -6.56 7.07
C TYR A 142 -15.04 -5.72 8.02
N GLY A 143 -14.57 -4.54 7.58
CA GLY A 143 -13.79 -3.61 8.40
C GLY A 143 -14.54 -3.09 9.63
N ARG A 144 -15.85 -2.80 9.50
CA ARG A 144 -16.70 -2.44 10.65
C ARG A 144 -16.86 -3.60 11.62
N ALA A 145 -17.05 -4.83 11.12
CA ALA A 145 -17.11 -6.02 11.97
C ALA A 145 -15.78 -6.27 12.72
N LEU A 146 -14.65 -6.07 12.05
CA LEU A 146 -13.32 -6.18 12.64
C LEU A 146 -13.11 -5.17 13.78
N GLN A 147 -13.46 -3.89 13.57
CA GLN A 147 -13.37 -2.87 14.61
C GLN A 147 -14.30 -3.16 15.80
N ALA A 148 -15.50 -3.69 15.54
CA ALA A 148 -16.41 -4.10 16.60
C ALA A 148 -15.84 -5.30 17.40
N MET A 149 -15.20 -6.26 16.73
CA MET A 149 -14.52 -7.40 17.37
C MET A 149 -13.39 -6.92 18.28
N GLU A 150 -12.50 -6.05 17.78
CA GLU A 150 -11.41 -5.46 18.57
C GLU A 150 -11.89 -4.66 19.78
N ALA A 151 -13.04 -3.98 19.64
CA ALA A 151 -13.70 -3.28 20.73
C ALA A 151 -14.46 -4.23 21.71
N SER A 152 -14.30 -5.54 21.58
CA SER A 152 -15.02 -6.58 22.34
C SER A 152 -16.55 -6.53 22.22
N LYS A 153 -17.07 -5.87 21.18
CA LYS A 153 -18.51 -5.78 20.87
C LYS A 153 -18.92 -6.96 19.98
N TYR A 154 -18.76 -8.17 20.51
CA TYR A 154 -18.88 -9.40 19.73
C TYR A 154 -20.26 -9.61 19.09
N ASP A 155 -21.35 -9.22 19.76
CA ASP A 155 -22.71 -9.34 19.19
C ASP A 155 -22.91 -8.41 18.00
N GLU A 156 -22.37 -7.18 18.06
CA GLU A 156 -22.39 -6.22 16.96
C GLU A 156 -21.50 -6.70 15.81
N ALA A 157 -20.31 -7.21 16.12
CA ALA A 157 -19.38 -7.78 15.14
C ALA A 157 -20.03 -8.95 14.38
N ARG A 158 -20.66 -9.89 15.11
CA ARG A 158 -21.39 -11.01 14.53
C ARG A 158 -22.52 -10.54 13.63
N LYS A 159 -23.37 -9.63 14.12
CA LYS A 159 -24.49 -9.08 13.34
C LYS A 159 -24.01 -8.41 12.05
N THR A 160 -22.88 -7.71 12.12
CA THR A 160 -22.29 -7.01 10.97
C THR A 160 -21.66 -7.99 9.97
N LEU A 161 -21.01 -9.06 10.44
CA LEU A 161 -20.38 -10.06 9.57
C LEU A 161 -21.37 -11.05 8.96
N GLN A 162 -22.48 -11.35 9.64
CA GLN A 162 -23.42 -12.41 9.27
C GLN A 162 -23.90 -12.35 7.80
N PRO A 163 -24.28 -11.18 7.23
CA PRO A 163 -24.70 -11.12 5.83
C PRO A 163 -23.58 -11.53 4.85
N LEU A 164 -22.34 -11.14 5.13
CA LEU A 164 -21.18 -11.50 4.30
C LEU A 164 -20.89 -13.00 4.37
N LEU A 165 -20.89 -13.55 5.59
CA LEU A 165 -20.63 -14.97 5.81
C LEU A 165 -21.75 -15.86 5.25
N SER A 166 -23.00 -15.38 5.26
CA SER A 166 -24.12 -16.13 4.67
C SER A 166 -24.07 -16.11 3.14
N ALA A 167 -23.58 -15.03 2.54
CA ALA A 167 -23.40 -14.91 1.09
C ALA A 167 -22.21 -15.74 0.58
N GLU A 168 -21.10 -15.77 1.32
CA GLU A 168 -19.91 -16.55 0.99
C GLU A 168 -19.42 -17.38 2.19
N PRO A 169 -20.06 -18.53 2.47
CA PRO A 169 -19.75 -19.35 3.66
C PRO A 169 -18.31 -19.86 3.72
N ASN A 170 -17.67 -20.04 2.56
CA ASN A 170 -16.33 -20.60 2.44
C ASN A 170 -15.23 -19.52 2.28
N ASN A 171 -15.58 -18.24 2.43
CA ASN A 171 -14.59 -17.16 2.34
C ASN A 171 -13.70 -17.16 3.60
N ALA A 172 -12.40 -17.40 3.41
CA ALA A 172 -11.44 -17.52 4.50
C ALA A 172 -11.38 -16.28 5.41
N TRP A 173 -11.53 -15.07 4.85
CA TRP A 173 -11.53 -13.83 5.65
C TRP A 173 -12.71 -13.78 6.62
N TYR A 174 -13.87 -14.26 6.19
CA TYR A 174 -15.10 -14.23 7.00
C TYR A 174 -15.10 -15.35 8.03
N LEU A 175 -14.64 -16.55 7.65
CA LEU A 175 -14.48 -17.68 8.57
C LEU A 175 -13.49 -17.36 9.69
N ASP A 176 -12.35 -16.75 9.36
CA ASP A 176 -11.34 -16.32 10.32
C ASP A 176 -11.91 -15.31 11.33
N LEU A 177 -12.53 -14.22 10.86
CA LEU A 177 -13.13 -13.23 11.76
C LEU A 177 -14.30 -13.80 12.58
N ALA A 178 -15.11 -14.68 11.99
CA ALA A 178 -16.19 -15.35 12.73
C ALA A 178 -15.65 -16.24 13.85
N THR A 179 -14.52 -16.91 13.60
CA THR A 179 -13.82 -17.72 14.60
C THR A 179 -13.33 -16.86 15.77
N ASP A 180 -12.70 -15.70 15.48
CA ASP A 180 -12.25 -14.76 16.52
C ASP A 180 -13.43 -14.27 17.37
N ILE A 181 -14.57 -13.95 16.74
CA ILE A 181 -15.80 -13.53 17.44
C ILE A 181 -16.35 -14.64 18.34
N ASP A 182 -16.41 -15.89 17.84
CA ASP A 182 -16.89 -17.05 18.59
C ASP A 182 -15.99 -17.34 19.80
N LEU A 183 -14.67 -17.34 19.62
CA LEU A 183 -13.70 -17.56 20.69
C LEU A 183 -13.74 -16.43 21.74
N GLY A 184 -13.91 -15.18 21.32
CA GLY A 184 -14.09 -14.03 22.21
C GLY A 184 -15.33 -14.15 23.12
N GLN A 185 -16.38 -14.82 22.65
CA GLN A 185 -17.59 -15.12 23.44
C GLN A 185 -17.54 -16.47 24.16
N LYS A 186 -16.38 -17.16 24.18
CA LYS A 186 -16.21 -18.51 24.73
C LYS A 186 -17.10 -19.58 24.07
N ARG A 187 -17.46 -19.38 22.80
CA ARG A 187 -18.25 -20.32 21.99
C ARG A 187 -17.34 -21.20 21.12
N ALA A 188 -16.39 -21.89 21.75
CA ALA A 188 -15.39 -22.68 21.04
C ALA A 188 -16.00 -23.82 20.20
N ASN A 189 -17.07 -24.45 20.68
CA ASN A 189 -17.75 -25.52 19.92
C ASN A 189 -18.37 -24.99 18.62
N ASP A 190 -18.94 -23.77 18.65
CA ASP A 190 -19.53 -23.15 17.47
C ASP A 190 -18.44 -22.81 16.43
N ALA A 191 -17.26 -22.41 16.88
CA ALA A 191 -16.10 -22.17 16.02
C ALA A 191 -15.56 -23.45 15.36
N ILE A 192 -15.51 -24.57 16.11
CA ILE A 192 -15.00 -25.85 15.60
C ILE A 192 -15.94 -26.47 14.55
N ASN A 193 -17.25 -26.30 14.72
CA ASN A 193 -18.27 -26.93 13.87
C ASN A 193 -18.56 -26.13 12.58
N ARG A 194 -17.85 -25.03 12.35
CA ARG A 194 -18.12 -24.09 11.26
C ARG A 194 -17.60 -24.59 9.91
#